data_AF-A0A7K1D4Y4-F1
#
_entry.id   AF-A0A7K1D4Y4-F1
#
_cell.length_a   1.000
_cell.length_b   1.000
_cell.length_c   1.000
_cell.angle_alpha   90.00
_cell.angle_beta   90.00
_cell.angle_gamma   90.00
#
_symmetry.space_group_name_H-M   'P 1'
#
loop_
_entity.id
_entity.type
_entity.pdbx_description
1 polymer ?
#
loop_
_entity_poly.entity_id
_entity_poly.type
_entity_poly.pdbx_seq_one_letter_code
_entity_poly.pdbx_strand_id
1 'polypeptide(L)'
;MTTDSIRREAEANHVWAGAHHHTEAAQKAGLSDIILDTSSQVARLAGAAQRHRPTARIVAIDLAMKRSILPGATVTLGGIEAEHTTTVSAVVDGRETSRVTVTFAG
;
A
#
# COMPACT_ATOMS: atom_id res chain seq x y z
N MET A 1 0.86 10.99 -5.04
CA MET A 1 -0.06 10.02 -5.70
C MET A 1 -1.29 10.77 -6.19
N THR A 2 -1.86 10.45 -7.37
CA THR A 2 -3.03 11.17 -7.91
C THR A 2 -4.29 10.30 -7.88
N THR A 3 -5.46 10.93 -7.99
CA THR A 3 -6.76 10.23 -8.12
C THR A 3 -6.74 9.24 -9.28
N ASP A 4 -6.23 9.64 -10.46
CA ASP A 4 -6.16 8.76 -11.63
C ASP A 4 -5.15 7.63 -11.49
N SER A 5 -4.09 7.79 -10.67
CA SER A 5 -3.21 6.66 -10.36
C SER A 5 -3.90 5.62 -9.47
N ILE A 6 -4.68 6.06 -8.48
CA ILE A 6 -5.44 5.16 -7.60
C ILE A 6 -6.49 4.37 -8.40
N ARG A 7 -7.25 5.03 -9.27
CA ARG A 7 -8.25 4.38 -10.12
C ARG A 7 -7.63 3.30 -11.01
N ARG A 8 -6.57 3.66 -11.75
CA ARG A 8 -5.89 2.74 -12.65
C ARG A 8 -5.31 1.53 -11.93
N GLU A 9 -4.79 1.72 -10.72
CA GLU A 9 -4.28 0.62 -9.90
C GLU A 9 -5.41 -0.29 -9.39
N ALA A 10 -6.52 0.28 -8.94
CA ALA A 10 -7.69 -0.49 -8.54
C ALA A 10 -8.28 -1.30 -9.71
N GLU A 11 -8.35 -0.70 -10.91
CA GLU A 11 -8.77 -1.37 -12.15
C GLU A 11 -7.82 -2.52 -12.52
N ALA A 12 -6.50 -2.26 -12.50
CA ALA A 12 -5.49 -3.28 -12.81
C ALA A 12 -5.53 -4.46 -11.84
N ASN A 13 -5.90 -4.22 -10.58
CA ASN A 13 -6.06 -5.26 -9.55
C ASN A 13 -7.47 -5.88 -9.50
N HIS A 14 -8.37 -5.51 -10.43
CA HIS A 14 -9.75 -5.99 -10.48
C HIS A 14 -10.51 -5.75 -9.16
N VAL A 15 -10.22 -4.65 -8.47
CA VAL A 15 -10.93 -4.24 -7.25
C VAL A 15 -12.19 -3.51 -7.66
N TRP A 16 -13.38 -4.03 -7.33
CA TRP A 16 -14.65 -3.44 -7.80
C TRP A 16 -15.36 -2.56 -6.77
N ALA A 17 -14.82 -2.40 -5.57
CA ALA A 17 -15.43 -1.56 -4.56
C ALA A 17 -15.37 -0.08 -5.00
N GLY A 18 -16.54 0.56 -5.10
CA GLY A 18 -16.69 1.91 -5.65
C GLY A 18 -15.86 2.99 -4.94
N ALA A 19 -15.48 2.78 -3.68
CA ALA A 19 -14.63 3.69 -2.90
C ALA A 19 -13.21 3.89 -3.47
N HIS A 20 -12.77 3.06 -4.41
CA HIS A 20 -11.48 3.21 -5.10
C HIS A 20 -11.59 3.87 -6.48
N HIS A 21 -12.82 4.03 -6.99
CA HIS A 21 -13.09 4.48 -8.36
C HIS A 21 -13.84 5.80 -8.42
N HIS A 22 -14.82 5.96 -7.53
CA HIS A 22 -15.81 7.04 -7.61
C HIS A 22 -15.80 7.85 -6.30
N THR A 23 -15.49 9.14 -6.41
CA THR A 23 -15.46 10.06 -5.27
C THR A 23 -16.82 10.11 -4.56
N GLU A 24 -17.93 10.09 -5.29
CA GLU A 24 -19.27 10.07 -4.69
C GLU A 24 -19.52 8.80 -3.85
N ALA A 25 -19.09 7.63 -4.33
CA ALA A 25 -19.24 6.38 -3.59
C ALA A 25 -18.34 6.38 -2.34
N ALA A 26 -17.12 6.92 -2.45
CA ALA A 26 -16.22 7.09 -1.31
C ALA A 26 -16.81 8.03 -0.24
N GLN A 27 -17.39 9.16 -0.66
CA GLN A 27 -18.05 10.11 0.24
C GLN A 27 -19.30 9.53 0.91
N LYS A 28 -20.11 8.75 0.18
CA LYS A 28 -21.23 7.98 0.75
C LYS A 28 -20.76 6.95 1.79
N ALA A 29 -19.55 6.44 1.64
CA ALA A 29 -18.90 5.56 2.62
C ALA A 29 -18.19 6.32 3.77
N GLY A 30 -18.33 7.65 3.84
CA GLY A 30 -17.74 8.48 4.89
C GLY A 30 -16.27 8.83 4.70
N LEU A 31 -15.71 8.60 3.50
CA LEU A 31 -14.34 8.97 3.15
C LEU A 31 -14.30 10.39 2.54
N SER A 32 -13.19 11.11 2.73
CA SER A 32 -13.04 12.44 2.15
C SER A 32 -12.85 12.44 0.62
N ASP A 33 -12.26 11.36 0.08
CA ASP A 33 -12.08 11.10 -1.34
C ASP A 33 -11.85 9.59 -1.56
N ILE A 34 -11.61 9.15 -2.80
CA ILE A 34 -11.21 7.78 -3.10
C ILE A 34 -9.94 7.40 -2.33
N ILE A 35 -9.74 6.11 -2.08
CA ILE A 35 -8.59 5.62 -1.31
C ILE A 35 -7.81 4.56 -2.08
N LEU A 36 -6.50 4.48 -1.85
CA LEU A 36 -5.67 3.42 -2.42
C LEU A 36 -6.09 2.05 -1.86
N ASP A 37 -6.38 1.09 -2.74
CA ASP A 37 -6.83 -0.25 -2.35
C ASP A 37 -5.72 -1.05 -1.67
N THR A 38 -6.15 -2.09 -0.95
CA THR A 38 -5.27 -2.94 -0.14
C THR A 38 -4.23 -3.66 -0.99
N SER A 39 -4.61 -4.23 -2.14
CA SER A 39 -3.68 -4.93 -3.03
C SER A 39 -2.59 -4.03 -3.58
N SER A 40 -2.93 -2.81 -3.99
CA SER A 40 -1.95 -1.80 -4.44
C SER A 40 -0.99 -1.40 -3.33
N GLN A 41 -1.48 -1.26 -2.09
CA GLN A 41 -0.62 -1.01 -0.94
C GLN A 41 0.36 -2.16 -0.70
N VAL A 42 -0.11 -3.41 -0.72
CA VAL A 42 0.73 -4.60 -0.61
C VAL A 42 1.79 -4.62 -1.70
N ALA A 43 1.40 -4.45 -2.97
CA ALA A 43 2.32 -4.51 -4.11
C ALA A 43 3.42 -3.45 -4.01
N ARG A 44 3.08 -2.21 -3.64
CA ARG A 44 4.06 -1.12 -3.49
C ARG A 44 5.03 -1.36 -2.34
N LEU A 45 4.51 -1.80 -1.19
CA LEU A 45 5.31 -1.99 0.03
C LEU A 45 6.17 -3.25 -0.06
N ALA A 46 5.61 -4.37 -0.51
CA ALA A 46 6.36 -5.60 -0.75
C ALA A 46 7.36 -5.44 -1.90
N GLY A 47 6.99 -4.70 -2.96
CA GLY A 47 7.91 -4.35 -4.04
C GLY A 47 9.08 -3.48 -3.56
N ALA A 48 8.86 -2.61 -2.58
CA ALA A 48 9.94 -1.87 -1.94
C ALA A 48 10.89 -2.80 -1.17
N ALA A 49 10.36 -3.73 -0.38
CA ALA A 49 11.18 -4.75 0.28
C ALA A 49 11.97 -5.61 -0.73
N GLN A 50 11.31 -6.08 -1.80
CA GLN A 50 11.93 -6.89 -2.85
C GLN A 50 13.09 -6.17 -3.54
N ARG A 51 13.02 -4.84 -3.72
CA ARG A 51 14.12 -4.08 -4.33
C ARG A 51 15.42 -4.14 -3.51
N HIS A 52 15.33 -4.29 -2.19
CA HIS A 52 16.49 -4.49 -1.33
C HIS A 52 17.03 -5.93 -1.39
N ARG A 53 16.17 -6.90 -1.77
CA ARG A 53 16.50 -8.33 -1.82
C ARG A 53 16.02 -8.97 -3.13
N PRO A 54 16.52 -8.52 -4.30
CA PRO A 54 15.91 -8.81 -5.59
C PRO A 54 15.88 -10.30 -5.95
N THR A 55 16.82 -11.09 -5.43
CA THR A 55 16.93 -12.53 -5.69
C THR A 55 16.23 -13.40 -4.65
N ALA A 56 15.82 -12.83 -3.52
CA ALA A 56 15.19 -13.59 -2.45
C ALA A 56 13.70 -13.79 -2.78
N ARG A 57 13.20 -15.02 -2.58
CA ARG A 57 11.79 -15.34 -2.78
C ARG A 57 10.96 -14.89 -1.58
N ILE A 58 9.91 -14.10 -1.80
CA ILE A 58 8.92 -13.80 -0.76
C ILE A 58 8.11 -15.06 -0.44
N VAL A 59 7.98 -15.39 0.84
CA VAL A 59 7.20 -16.53 1.34
C VAL A 59 6.01 -16.12 2.20
N ALA A 60 6.04 -14.94 2.80
CA ALA A 60 4.90 -14.37 3.53
C ALA A 60 4.89 -12.85 3.47
N ILE A 61 3.69 -12.26 3.53
CA ILE A 61 3.48 -10.81 3.63
C ILE A 61 2.38 -10.56 4.67
N ASP A 62 2.72 -9.87 5.74
CA ASP A 62 1.77 -9.42 6.75
C ASP A 62 1.53 -7.93 6.60
N LEU A 63 0.31 -7.53 6.24
CA LEU A 63 -0.08 -6.12 6.13
C LEU A 63 -0.84 -5.66 7.38
N ALA A 64 -0.35 -4.60 8.01
CA ALA A 64 -1.09 -3.83 9.01
C ALA A 64 -1.54 -2.50 8.41
N MET A 65 -2.85 -2.35 8.19
CA MET A 65 -3.46 -1.08 7.78
C MET A 65 -3.89 -0.28 9.01
N LYS A 66 -3.50 1.00 9.08
CA LYS A 66 -3.85 1.90 10.19
C LYS A 66 -4.76 3.04 9.73
N ARG A 67 -4.53 3.57 8.53
CA ARG A 67 -5.25 4.71 7.96
C ARG A 67 -5.34 4.58 6.46
N SER A 68 -6.39 5.16 5.89
CA SER A 68 -6.54 5.28 4.44
C SER A 68 -5.46 6.18 3.83
N ILE A 69 -5.03 5.86 2.61
CA ILE A 69 -4.11 6.70 1.83
C ILE A 69 -4.93 7.37 0.72
N LEU A 70 -4.99 8.70 0.76
CA LEU A 70 -5.80 9.54 -0.13
C LEU A 70 -4.97 10.05 -1.34
N PRO A 71 -5.63 10.51 -2.41
CA PRO A 71 -5.01 11.35 -3.44
C PRO A 71 -4.25 12.53 -2.83
N GLY A 72 -3.18 12.94 -3.49
CA GLY A 72 -2.30 14.03 -3.01
C GLY A 72 -1.31 13.60 -1.92
N ALA A 73 -1.52 12.46 -1.25
CA ALA A 73 -0.59 11.97 -0.25
C ALA A 73 0.82 11.75 -0.83
N THR A 74 1.82 12.29 -0.14
CA THR A 74 3.23 11.95 -0.32
C THR A 74 3.52 10.75 0.56
N VAL A 75 3.86 9.63 -0.04
CA VAL A 75 4.15 8.38 0.68
C VAL A 75 5.66 8.20 0.71
N THR A 76 6.24 8.22 1.91
CA THR A 76 7.63 7.80 2.12
C THR A 76 7.65 6.34 2.56
N LEU A 77 8.55 5.56 1.97
CA LEU A 77 8.77 4.16 2.32
C LEU A 77 10.07 4.03 3.11
N GLY A 78 9.97 3.48 4.33
CA GLY A 78 11.11 3.23 5.21
C GLY A 78 11.14 1.78 5.67
N GLY A 79 12.35 1.20 5.74
CA GLY A 79 12.56 -0.22 5.97
C GLY A 79 13.42 -0.55 7.20
N ILE A 80 13.12 -1.66 7.88
CA ILE A 80 14.06 -2.33 8.81
C ILE A 80 14.27 -3.75 8.29
N GLU A 81 15.53 -4.17 8.17
CA GLU A 81 15.91 -5.52 7.77
C GLU A 81 16.40 -6.33 8.98
N ALA A 82 15.94 -7.57 9.09
CA ALA A 82 16.40 -8.52 10.10
C ALA A 82 16.37 -9.93 9.52
N GLU A 83 17.51 -10.62 9.47
CA GLU A 83 17.69 -11.97 8.90
C GLU A 83 16.87 -12.19 7.62
N HIS A 84 15.72 -12.85 7.72
CA HIS A 84 14.83 -13.23 6.63
C HIS A 84 13.61 -12.31 6.45
N THR A 85 13.57 -11.18 7.15
CA THR A 85 12.42 -10.27 7.16
C THR A 85 12.81 -8.84 6.78
N THR A 86 11.89 -8.16 6.09
CA THR A 86 11.96 -6.73 5.83
C THR A 86 10.63 -6.09 6.18
N THR A 87 10.64 -5.16 7.12
CA THR A 87 9.45 -4.38 7.49
C THR A 87 9.47 -3.06 6.75
N VAL A 88 8.46 -2.77 5.94
CA VAL A 88 8.34 -1.50 5.19
C VAL A 88 7.08 -0.76 5.62
N SER A 89 7.21 0.52 5.95
CA SER A 89 6.09 1.37 6.36
C SER A 89 5.81 2.46 5.34
N ALA A 90 4.52 2.69 5.05
CA ALA A 90 4.03 3.88 4.36
C ALA A 90 3.77 4.98 5.39
N VAL A 91 4.39 6.13 5.18
CA VAL A 91 4.22 7.33 6.02
C VAL A 91 3.65 8.46 5.17
N VAL A 92 2.56 9.07 5.65
CA VAL A 92 1.92 10.25 5.06
C VAL A 92 1.88 11.33 6.13
N ASP A 93 2.37 12.53 5.82
CA ASP A 93 2.42 13.67 6.75
C ASP A 93 3.03 13.32 8.13
N GLY A 94 4.15 12.57 8.10
CA GLY A 94 4.86 12.14 9.30
C GLY A 94 4.15 11.05 10.12
N ARG A 95 3.03 10.51 9.63
CA ARG A 95 2.22 9.50 10.31
C ARG A 95 2.19 8.20 9.53
N GLU A 96 2.47 7.08 10.19
CA GLU A 96 2.34 5.77 9.56
C GLU A 96 0.86 5.48 9.21
N THR A 97 0.63 5.08 7.96
CA THR A 97 -0.69 4.74 7.41
C THR A 97 -0.85 3.25 7.21
N SER A 98 0.21 2.57 6.79
CA SER A 98 0.25 1.12 6.67
C SER A 98 1.68 0.60 6.79
N ARG A 99 1.81 -0.68 7.10
CA ARG A 99 3.09 -1.37 7.23
C ARG A 99 2.97 -2.78 6.70
N VAL A 100 3.95 -3.25 5.94
CA VAL A 100 4.12 -4.67 5.65
C VAL A 100 5.32 -5.22 6.39
N THR A 101 5.23 -6.46 6.84
CA THR A 101 6.38 -7.29 7.15
C THR A 101 6.46 -8.37 6.08
N VAL A 102 7.55 -8.36 5.30
CA VAL A 102 7.81 -9.33 4.25
C VAL A 102 8.79 -10.36 4.77
N THR A 103 8.43 -11.64 4.69
CA THR A 103 9.33 -12.75 5.00
C THR A 103 9.83 -13.36 3.70
N PHE A 104 11.15 -13.56 3.62
CA PHE A 104 11.85 -14.17 2.50
C PHE A 104 12.26 -15.60 2.84
N ALA A 105 12.41 -16.45 1.82
CA ALA A 105 13.05 -17.75 1.98
C ALA A 105 14.49 -17.57 2.48
N GLY A 106 14.90 -18.43 3.42
CA GLY A 106 16.28 -18.52 3.89
C GLY A 106 17.19 -19.30 2.95
#